data_AF-A0A1J4KQE0-F1
#
_entry.id   AF-A0A1J4KQE0-F1
#
_cell.length_a   1.000
_cell.length_b   1.000
_cell.length_c   1.000
_cell.angle_alpha   90.00
_cell.angle_beta   90.00
_cell.angle_gamma   90.00
#
_symmetry.space_group_name_H-M   'P 1'
#
loop_
_entity.id
_entity.type
_entity.pdbx_description
1 polymer ?
#
loop_
_entity_poly.entity_id
_entity_poly.type
_entity_poly.pdbx_seq_one_letter_code
_entity_poly.pdbx_strand_id
1 'polypeptide(L)'
;MRTFLPSGTLQNTLAMHSICPSVLGSNGGHPSASQSFRLCARNFSFFLSCCFKFSASYFNLSISSWFRSLIASNSAFFALTFLLSFLICLSFDRIIFFGSISVIWKNKSVFHLACHLDFIINEYLASQLSIQMLFLVIHTLLTYFVKKSPLRHVQQLVGFRQYKEAKILLDKMINEKKDDAEILNLRATCELNLDMVAECLSDTEIIMNSDASELEKQNSYVTRSLLYIKTGELPLAEEYALKANNSHVVETINHLKELKQQYYHFTEQNRLEDSAVVLDQILLQSSLDINLITNRTEIAWKLQDYGNYSKYSHNFEKMYPKDSKIFYRNGIALLCNGTIEESILKFKNTLQMRNPPINCSIALKLADKITKIIAKIEQVDPLNQTQRKNQIESNDYQTLIDELNTSSLKFCTANDRLTQKVYLYTARLLRFKGEYEMAFDYLSELSQKYPKSYEFVFEKADIDLELHNYDSAIETYKEIQREYRMNLHAQEKIDAANLLKKRSFYVDHYAFLGLIRDRGLQTTVQQVKDAYRKVVRHWHPDRFRDPEKKKEAERMMRYINAAYDVLSDQRKKDLYDQGKDPYNPNDGKPEEFSDRFEDFFSNPDFFINNNRDGPLHIQIHV
;
A
#
# COMPACT_ATOMS: atom_id res chain seq x y z
N MET A 1 -9.36 26.23 -10.69
CA MET A 1 -8.67 26.29 -11.99
C MET A 1 -7.67 25.15 -12.09
N ARG A 2 -7.78 24.30 -13.11
CA ARG A 2 -6.77 23.30 -13.52
C ARG A 2 -5.73 23.97 -14.42
N THR A 3 -4.45 23.58 -14.32
CA THR A 3 -3.46 23.35 -15.41
C THR A 3 -2.06 23.13 -14.78
N PHE A 4 -1.53 21.91 -14.85
CA PHE A 4 -0.49 21.42 -15.78
C PHE A 4 0.95 21.86 -15.45
N LEU A 5 1.78 20.89 -15.04
CA LEU A 5 3.24 20.90 -15.21
C LEU A 5 3.65 19.58 -15.89
N PRO A 6 4.52 19.60 -16.91
CA PRO A 6 4.96 18.42 -17.62
C PRO A 6 6.17 17.76 -16.95
N SER A 7 6.22 16.45 -17.11
CA SER A 7 7.35 15.55 -16.84
C SER A 7 8.45 15.71 -17.89
N GLY A 8 9.70 15.47 -17.48
CA GLY A 8 10.77 15.06 -18.39
C GLY A 8 12.15 15.57 -17.98
N THR A 9 12.94 14.69 -17.37
CA THR A 9 14.33 14.29 -17.72
C THR A 9 15.14 14.01 -16.46
N LEU A 10 15.29 12.73 -16.11
CA LEU A 10 16.47 12.19 -15.42
C LEU A 10 16.42 10.65 -15.54
N GLN A 11 16.73 10.17 -16.74
CA GLN A 11 17.31 8.84 -16.96
C GLN A 11 18.77 9.08 -17.32
N ASN A 12 19.68 8.59 -16.47
CA ASN A 12 20.94 8.00 -16.90
C ASN A 12 21.47 7.09 -15.77
N THR A 13 21.23 5.80 -16.00
CA THR A 13 22.21 4.70 -15.93
C THR A 13 22.97 4.38 -14.64
N LEU A 14 22.63 3.18 -14.14
CA LEU A 14 23.39 2.22 -13.32
C LEU A 14 24.77 1.84 -13.89
N ALA A 15 25.73 1.51 -13.00
CA ALA A 15 26.76 0.45 -13.15
C ALA A 15 27.38 0.18 -11.76
N MET A 16 27.03 -0.91 -11.06
CA MET A 16 27.67 -2.24 -11.01
C MET A 16 29.09 -2.34 -10.39
N HIS A 17 29.11 -2.94 -9.19
CA HIS A 17 29.92 -4.05 -8.65
C HIS A 17 31.47 -4.08 -8.54
N SER A 18 31.88 -4.28 -7.27
CA SER A 18 32.76 -5.33 -6.71
C SER A 18 34.30 -5.26 -6.85
N ILE A 19 34.98 -5.21 -5.70
CA ILE A 19 36.20 -6.01 -5.39
C ILE A 19 36.13 -6.43 -3.90
N CYS A 20 36.22 -7.75 -3.66
CA CYS A 20 36.40 -8.43 -2.37
C CYS A 20 37.91 -8.68 -2.14
N PRO A 21 38.44 -9.05 -0.94
CA PRO A 21 38.26 -10.42 -0.47
C PRO A 21 38.19 -10.68 1.05
N SER A 22 37.70 -11.88 1.31
CA SER A 22 37.47 -12.66 2.52
C SER A 22 38.66 -12.95 3.44
N VAL A 23 38.39 -13.04 4.75
CA VAL A 23 39.01 -14.04 5.65
C VAL A 23 37.94 -14.67 6.54
N LEU A 24 37.91 -16.00 6.53
CA LEU A 24 37.08 -16.94 7.28
C LEU A 24 37.49 -17.04 8.76
N GLY A 25 36.57 -17.45 9.64
CA GLY A 25 36.93 -18.26 10.82
C GLY A 25 36.22 -17.95 12.15
N SER A 26 35.08 -18.60 12.35
CA SER A 26 34.58 -19.24 13.60
C SER A 26 34.73 -18.59 14.99
N ASN A 27 33.61 -18.65 15.70
CA ASN A 27 33.40 -18.75 17.16
C ASN A 27 33.36 -17.47 18.00
N GLY A 28 32.13 -17.12 18.38
CA GLY A 28 31.75 -16.92 19.78
C GLY A 28 32.18 -15.62 20.46
N GLY A 29 31.20 -14.76 20.72
CA GLY A 29 31.27 -13.77 21.80
C GLY A 29 31.04 -12.34 21.33
N HIS A 30 29.87 -11.79 21.65
CA HIS A 30 29.69 -10.34 21.72
C HIS A 30 30.67 -9.73 22.74
N PRO A 31 31.27 -8.56 22.44
CA PRO A 31 31.54 -7.59 23.48
C PRO A 31 30.96 -6.21 23.14
N SER A 32 30.52 -5.54 24.19
CA SER A 32 29.88 -4.23 24.21
C SER A 32 30.81 -3.09 23.77
N ALA A 33 30.19 -1.98 23.33
CA ALA A 33 30.76 -0.75 22.78
C ALA A 33 31.72 0.06 23.69
N SER A 34 32.40 -0.57 24.66
CA SER A 34 33.21 0.11 25.69
C SER A 34 34.73 -0.02 25.53
N GLN A 35 35.23 -0.77 24.53
CA GLN A 35 36.67 -0.94 24.31
C GLN A 35 37.26 -0.14 23.13
N SER A 36 36.44 0.36 22.19
CA SER A 36 36.89 1.26 21.12
C SER A 36 37.20 2.69 21.59
N PHE A 37 36.76 3.07 22.80
CA PHE A 37 36.96 4.40 23.37
C PHE A 37 38.31 4.59 24.09
N ARG A 38 38.97 3.50 24.55
CA ARG A 38 40.20 3.61 25.36
C ARG A 38 41.49 3.72 24.54
N LEU A 39 41.48 3.34 23.25
CA LEU A 39 42.62 3.60 22.36
C LEU A 39 42.64 5.02 21.80
N CYS A 40 41.48 5.70 21.69
CA CYS A 40 41.40 7.06 21.18
C CYS A 40 41.86 8.12 22.21
N ALA A 41 41.61 7.88 23.50
CA ALA A 41 41.97 8.82 24.58
C ALA A 41 43.49 8.91 24.85
N ARG A 42 44.26 7.88 24.51
CA ARG A 42 45.70 7.82 24.81
C ARG A 42 46.57 8.57 23.79
N ASN A 43 46.06 8.77 22.57
CA ASN A 43 46.73 9.59 21.54
C ASN A 43 46.42 11.09 21.66
N PHE A 44 45.39 11.46 22.43
CA PHE A 44 44.98 12.86 22.62
C PHE A 44 45.81 13.57 23.71
N SER A 45 46.27 12.87 24.75
CA SER A 45 47.08 13.49 25.82
C SER A 45 48.54 13.73 25.43
N PHE A 46 49.07 12.99 24.46
CA PHE A 46 50.42 13.22 23.91
C PHE A 46 50.46 14.47 23.00
N PHE A 47 49.34 14.79 22.34
CA PHE A 47 49.22 15.93 21.43
C PHE A 47 49.05 17.27 22.17
N LEU A 48 48.32 17.29 23.30
CA LEU A 48 48.17 18.51 24.12
C LEU A 48 49.44 18.93 24.86
N SER A 49 50.34 18.00 25.18
CA SER A 49 51.59 18.29 25.92
C SER A 49 52.65 18.99 25.04
N CYS A 50 52.62 18.78 23.72
CA CYS A 50 53.51 19.47 22.78
C CYS A 50 53.02 20.89 22.42
N CYS A 51 51.71 21.13 22.39
CA CYS A 51 51.15 22.44 22.05
C CYS A 51 51.30 23.50 23.16
N PHE A 52 51.39 23.09 24.43
CA PHE A 52 51.52 24.03 25.56
C PHE A 52 52.95 24.56 25.79
N LYS A 53 53.97 23.99 25.13
CA LYS A 53 55.37 24.41 25.30
C LYS A 53 55.87 25.45 24.28
N PHE A 54 55.06 25.85 23.30
CA PHE A 54 55.49 26.77 22.24
C PHE A 54 54.83 28.17 22.29
N SER A 55 53.88 28.42 23.20
CA SER A 55 53.11 29.67 23.28
C SER A 55 53.62 30.69 24.32
N ALA A 56 54.78 30.47 24.95
CA ALA A 56 55.25 31.28 26.09
C ALA A 56 56.39 32.27 25.79
N SER A 57 56.68 32.66 24.54
CA SER A 57 57.88 33.50 24.29
C SER A 57 57.80 34.64 23.28
N TYR A 58 56.62 35.12 22.87
CA TYR A 58 56.55 36.36 22.06
C TYR A 58 55.39 37.29 22.44
N PHE A 59 54.97 37.26 23.71
CA PHE A 59 54.24 38.36 24.33
C PHE A 59 55.26 39.29 24.99
N ASN A 60 55.75 40.29 24.25
CA ASN A 60 56.13 41.61 24.78
C ASN A 60 56.74 42.51 23.69
N LEU A 61 56.37 43.79 23.78
CA LEU A 61 56.94 44.99 23.15
C LEU A 61 56.22 45.58 21.92
N SER A 62 55.55 46.70 22.21
CA SER A 62 55.25 47.88 21.37
C SER A 62 53.77 48.22 21.09
N ILE A 63 52.86 47.82 21.98
CA ILE A 63 51.52 48.46 22.08
C ILE A 63 51.66 49.70 22.97
N SER A 64 52.23 50.79 22.46
CA SER A 64 52.12 52.10 23.13
C SER A 64 52.18 53.32 22.22
N SER A 65 52.68 53.18 20.98
CA SER A 65 52.73 54.30 20.02
C SER A 65 51.57 54.31 19.02
N TRP A 66 50.97 53.16 18.71
CA TRP A 66 49.96 53.05 17.64
C TRP A 66 48.53 53.35 18.12
N PHE A 67 48.23 53.04 19.38
CA PHE A 67 46.90 53.23 19.97
C PHE A 67 46.50 54.70 20.20
N ARG A 68 47.46 55.64 20.22
CA ARG A 68 47.17 57.07 20.39
C ARG A 68 46.81 57.78 19.08
N SER A 69 47.03 57.17 17.92
CA SER A 69 46.65 57.76 16.62
C SER A 69 45.30 57.27 16.09
N LEU A 70 44.75 56.16 16.63
CA LEU A 70 43.51 55.56 16.12
C LEU A 70 42.23 56.07 16.82
N ILE A 71 42.37 56.83 17.91
CA ILE A 71 41.25 57.42 18.68
C ILE A 71 40.77 58.75 18.05
N ALA A 72 41.38 59.21 16.96
CA ALA A 72 41.04 60.48 16.30
C ALA A 72 40.11 60.37 15.07
N SER A 73 39.65 59.18 14.68
CA SER A 73 38.71 59.02 13.55
C SER A 73 37.46 58.24 13.99
N ASN A 74 36.32 58.92 14.02
CA ASN A 74 34.99 58.34 14.23
C ASN A 74 34.65 57.31 13.15
N SER A 75 35.03 56.05 13.36
CA SER A 75 34.57 54.95 12.52
C SER A 75 34.36 53.68 13.35
N ALA A 76 33.25 53.64 14.10
CA ALA A 76 32.75 52.43 14.77
C ALA A 76 32.59 51.25 13.79
N PHE A 77 32.42 51.53 12.50
CA PHE A 77 32.35 50.55 11.42
C PHE A 77 33.66 49.78 11.20
N PHE A 78 34.82 50.43 11.33
CA PHE A 78 36.13 49.76 11.22
C PHE A 78 36.46 48.93 12.46
N ALA A 79 36.05 49.38 13.65
CA ALA A 79 36.22 48.60 14.88
C ALA A 79 35.35 47.32 14.89
N LEU A 80 34.12 47.40 14.37
CA LEU A 80 33.20 46.25 14.30
C LEU A 80 33.62 45.22 13.24
N THR A 81 34.11 45.68 12.09
CA THR A 81 34.63 44.80 11.03
C THR A 81 35.95 44.14 11.45
N PHE A 82 36.82 44.86 12.17
CA PHE A 82 38.04 44.28 12.73
C PHE A 82 37.75 43.25 13.84
N LEU A 83 36.75 43.51 14.71
CA LEU A 83 36.28 42.53 15.70
C LEU A 83 35.64 41.29 15.06
N LEU A 84 34.86 41.45 14.00
CA LEU A 84 34.29 40.33 13.25
C LEU A 84 35.38 39.50 12.55
N SER A 85 36.34 40.16 11.89
CA SER A 85 37.48 39.49 11.26
C SER A 85 38.40 38.81 12.27
N PHE A 86 38.60 39.40 13.46
CA PHE A 86 39.40 38.80 14.54
C PHE A 86 38.70 37.58 15.15
N LEU A 87 37.36 37.59 15.27
CA LEU A 87 36.56 36.44 15.72
C LEU A 87 36.48 35.33 14.65
N ILE A 88 36.49 35.69 13.37
CA ILE A 88 36.56 34.74 12.24
C ILE A 88 37.95 34.09 12.16
N CYS A 89 39.03 34.83 12.44
CA CYS A 89 40.39 34.26 12.53
C CYS A 89 40.58 33.34 13.75
N LEU A 90 39.90 33.60 14.88
CA LEU A 90 39.91 32.72 16.06
C LEU A 90 39.10 31.42 15.89
N SER A 91 38.28 31.31 14.83
CA SER A 91 37.40 30.16 14.58
C SER A 91 37.84 29.24 13.44
N PHE A 92 38.93 29.55 12.75
CA PHE A 92 39.49 28.73 11.67
C PHE A 92 40.95 28.31 11.93
N ASP A 93 41.15 27.44 12.91
CA ASP A 93 42.35 26.59 12.97
C ASP A 93 42.20 25.43 11.97
N ARG A 94 42.36 25.68 10.66
CA ARG A 94 42.73 24.62 9.70
C ARG A 94 43.56 25.12 8.52
N ILE A 95 44.81 24.71 8.58
CA ILE A 95 45.79 24.52 7.51
C ILE A 95 45.17 23.70 6.37
N ILE A 96 45.14 24.25 5.14
CA ILE A 96 45.09 23.45 3.91
C ILE A 96 46.31 23.82 3.06
N PHE A 97 47.24 22.87 3.05
CA PHE A 97 48.41 22.80 2.20
C PHE A 97 47.98 22.70 0.72
N PHE A 98 48.42 23.65 -0.11
CA PHE A 98 48.49 23.49 -1.57
C PHE A 98 49.95 23.27 -1.96
N GLY A 99 50.23 22.11 -2.54
CA GLY A 99 51.49 21.78 -3.20
C GLY A 99 51.27 20.44 -3.88
N SER A 100 50.96 20.38 -5.17
CA SER A 100 51.97 20.48 -6.22
C SER A 100 51.25 20.62 -7.56
N ILE A 101 51.53 21.67 -8.32
CA ILE A 101 51.68 21.66 -9.79
C ILE A 101 52.48 22.92 -10.10
N SER A 102 53.78 22.71 -10.27
CA SER A 102 54.77 23.70 -10.67
C SER A 102 55.41 23.22 -11.96
N VAL A 103 54.68 23.26 -13.07
CA VAL A 103 55.27 23.27 -14.42
C VAL A 103 54.34 24.07 -15.35
N ILE A 104 54.73 25.30 -15.65
CA ILE A 104 54.75 25.95 -16.98
C ILE A 104 55.00 27.44 -16.75
N TRP A 105 56.16 27.89 -17.21
CA TRP A 105 56.68 29.24 -17.09
C TRP A 105 56.17 30.13 -18.25
N LYS A 106 56.19 31.45 -17.99
CA LYS A 106 56.15 32.59 -18.93
C LYS A 106 54.79 33.02 -19.49
N ASN A 107 54.10 33.90 -18.78
CA ASN A 107 53.62 35.20 -19.31
C ASN A 107 53.06 36.09 -18.20
N LYS A 108 53.62 37.28 -18.00
CA LYS A 108 53.27 38.24 -16.94
C LYS A 108 51.89 38.90 -17.11
N SER A 109 51.15 38.62 -18.19
CA SER A 109 49.84 39.21 -18.49
C SER A 109 48.64 38.37 -18.05
N VAL A 110 48.82 37.09 -17.72
CA VAL A 110 47.70 36.19 -17.35
C VAL A 110 47.46 36.14 -15.84
N PHE A 111 48.46 36.50 -15.03
CA PHE A 111 48.35 36.49 -13.57
C PHE A 111 47.40 37.57 -13.03
N HIS A 112 47.35 38.75 -13.67
CA HIS A 112 46.42 39.80 -13.26
C HIS A 112 44.96 39.47 -13.59
N LEU A 113 44.69 38.77 -14.70
CA LEU A 113 43.33 38.38 -15.07
C LEU A 113 42.81 37.23 -14.19
N ALA A 114 43.67 36.26 -13.86
CA ALA A 114 43.34 35.16 -12.95
C ALA A 114 43.07 35.65 -11.52
N CYS A 115 43.90 36.57 -10.99
CA CYS A 115 43.66 37.16 -9.68
C CYS A 115 42.40 38.06 -9.64
N HIS A 116 42.05 38.76 -10.73
CA HIS A 116 40.79 39.51 -10.79
C HIS A 116 39.56 38.60 -10.92
N LEU A 117 39.65 37.49 -11.66
CA LEU A 117 38.57 36.50 -11.74
C LEU A 117 38.36 35.77 -10.41
N ASP A 118 39.43 35.38 -9.70
CA ASP A 118 39.32 34.79 -8.35
C ASP A 118 38.80 35.80 -7.32
N PHE A 119 39.10 37.09 -7.46
CA PHE A 119 38.57 38.15 -6.59
C PHE A 119 37.08 38.38 -6.85
N ILE A 120 36.66 38.44 -8.13
CA ILE A 120 35.25 38.59 -8.52
C ILE A 120 34.44 37.34 -8.18
N ILE A 121 35.00 36.13 -8.37
CA ILE A 121 34.34 34.87 -7.99
C ILE A 121 34.22 34.76 -6.47
N ASN A 122 35.22 35.20 -5.70
CA ASN A 122 35.13 35.25 -4.23
C ASN A 122 34.16 36.32 -3.73
N GLU A 123 34.08 37.50 -4.33
CA GLU A 123 33.04 38.50 -4.00
C GLU A 123 31.64 38.02 -4.39
N TYR A 124 31.50 37.32 -5.53
CA TYR A 124 30.23 36.76 -5.98
C TYR A 124 29.78 35.55 -5.12
N LEU A 125 30.70 34.68 -4.71
CA LEU A 125 30.44 33.59 -3.77
C LEU A 125 30.22 34.09 -2.34
N ALA A 126 30.92 35.13 -1.89
CA ALA A 126 30.69 35.76 -0.59
C ALA A 126 29.36 36.52 -0.55
N SER A 127 28.97 37.18 -1.63
CA SER A 127 27.63 37.78 -1.76
C SER A 127 26.53 36.70 -1.83
N GLN A 128 26.73 35.59 -2.52
CA GLN A 128 25.80 34.45 -2.50
C GLN A 128 25.71 33.77 -1.12
N LEU A 129 26.83 33.51 -0.44
CA LEU A 129 26.84 32.97 0.92
C LEU A 129 26.22 33.95 1.92
N SER A 130 26.48 35.25 1.79
CA SER A 130 25.87 36.26 2.67
C SER A 130 24.37 36.39 2.41
N ILE A 131 23.88 36.29 1.17
CA ILE A 131 22.45 36.23 0.86
C ILE A 131 21.83 34.94 1.42
N GLN A 132 22.48 33.79 1.26
CA GLN A 132 22.00 32.52 1.83
C GLN A 132 22.00 32.54 3.35
N MET A 133 23.02 33.11 3.99
CA MET A 133 23.09 33.30 5.44
C MET A 133 22.08 34.35 5.90
N LEU A 134 21.82 35.41 5.14
CA LEU A 134 20.76 36.38 5.41
C LEU A 134 19.39 35.72 5.28
N PHE A 135 19.20 34.83 4.29
CA PHE A 135 17.97 34.05 4.13
C PHE A 135 17.82 33.04 5.27
N LEU A 136 18.90 32.40 5.71
CA LEU A 136 18.90 31.48 6.85
C LEU A 136 18.65 32.24 8.16
N VAL A 137 19.19 33.44 8.32
CA VAL A 137 18.96 34.34 9.46
C VAL A 137 17.54 34.89 9.43
N ILE A 138 17.02 35.30 8.26
CA ILE A 138 15.63 35.73 8.10
C ILE A 138 14.69 34.55 8.31
N HIS A 139 15.02 33.34 7.85
CA HIS A 139 14.21 32.14 8.05
C HIS A 139 14.27 31.66 9.50
N THR A 140 15.43 31.71 10.14
CA THR A 140 15.58 31.39 11.57
C THR A 140 14.92 32.46 12.45
N LEU A 141 15.01 33.74 12.10
CA LEU A 141 14.28 34.82 12.76
C LEU A 141 12.78 34.72 12.51
N LEU A 142 12.32 34.44 11.29
CA LEU A 142 10.89 34.22 10.99
C LEU A 142 10.38 33.00 11.75
N THR A 143 11.10 31.88 11.78
CA THR A 143 10.70 30.70 12.56
C THR A 143 10.79 30.94 14.08
N TYR A 144 11.74 31.75 14.55
CA TYR A 144 11.88 32.17 15.95
C TYR A 144 10.78 33.16 16.38
N PHE A 145 10.39 34.10 15.52
CA PHE A 145 9.30 35.05 15.75
C PHE A 145 7.92 34.42 15.55
N VAL A 146 7.77 33.46 14.62
CA VAL A 146 6.54 32.66 14.45
C VAL A 146 6.26 31.80 15.68
N LYS A 147 7.30 31.36 16.40
CA LYS A 147 7.15 30.68 17.70
C LYS A 147 6.70 31.59 18.86
N LYS A 148 6.61 32.91 18.67
CA LYS A 148 6.42 33.87 19.78
C LYS A 148 4.99 34.38 20.00
N SER A 149 3.99 33.96 19.23
CA SER A 149 2.60 34.09 19.68
C SER A 149 1.87 32.75 19.62
N PRO A 150 1.54 32.13 20.77
CA PRO A 150 0.82 30.86 20.81
C PRO A 150 -0.50 30.92 20.04
N LEU A 151 -1.12 32.10 19.99
CA LEU A 151 -2.33 32.39 19.20
C LEU A 151 -2.14 32.23 17.68
N ARG A 152 -1.03 32.73 17.09
CA ARG A 152 -0.79 32.55 15.64
C ARG A 152 -0.56 31.11 15.27
N HIS A 153 0.10 30.36 16.16
CA HIS A 153 0.28 28.93 15.94
C HIS A 153 -1.07 28.19 15.94
N VAL A 154 -1.97 28.53 16.86
CA VAL A 154 -3.35 28.00 16.86
C VAL A 154 -4.08 28.38 15.57
N GLN A 155 -4.01 29.64 15.13
CA GLN A 155 -4.64 30.07 13.86
C GLN A 155 -4.12 29.27 12.65
N GLN A 156 -2.82 28.94 12.62
CA GLN A 156 -2.25 28.06 11.59
C GLN A 156 -2.82 26.65 11.67
N LEU A 157 -2.90 26.05 12.87
CA LEU A 157 -3.46 24.72 13.06
C LEU A 157 -4.93 24.65 12.61
N VAL A 158 -5.72 25.68 12.94
CA VAL A 158 -7.11 25.82 12.46
C VAL A 158 -7.14 25.94 10.94
N GLY A 159 -6.26 26.74 10.33
CA GLY A 159 -6.13 26.85 8.87
C GLY A 159 -5.77 25.53 8.18
N PHE A 160 -4.95 24.69 8.81
CA PHE A 160 -4.61 23.33 8.34
C PHE A 160 -5.65 22.27 8.75
N ARG A 161 -6.79 22.66 9.33
CA ARG A 161 -7.88 21.78 9.80
C ARG A 161 -7.44 20.79 10.89
N GLN A 162 -6.38 21.11 11.63
CA GLN A 162 -5.89 20.32 12.77
C GLN A 162 -6.60 20.74 14.06
N TYR A 163 -7.93 20.60 14.08
CA TYR A 163 -8.78 21.13 15.15
C TYR A 163 -8.51 20.50 16.54
N LYS A 164 -8.12 19.23 16.59
CA LYS A 164 -7.80 18.54 17.86
C LYS A 164 -6.58 19.14 18.54
N GLU A 165 -5.51 19.35 17.78
CA GLU A 165 -4.26 19.93 18.27
C GLU A 165 -4.47 21.40 18.65
N ALA A 166 -5.20 22.15 17.81
CA ALA A 166 -5.59 23.53 18.09
C ALA A 166 -6.36 23.65 19.41
N LYS A 167 -7.36 22.78 19.65
CA LYS A 167 -8.16 22.77 20.88
C LYS A 167 -7.30 22.54 22.13
N ILE A 168 -6.36 21.58 22.10
CA ILE A 168 -5.48 21.30 23.24
C ILE A 168 -4.66 22.53 23.64
N LEU A 169 -4.18 23.30 22.66
CA LEU A 169 -3.46 24.54 22.93
C LEU A 169 -4.38 25.65 23.45
N LEU A 170 -5.58 25.79 22.88
CA LEU A 170 -6.59 26.74 23.33
C LEU A 170 -7.04 26.46 24.77
N ASP A 171 -7.24 25.20 25.14
CA ASP A 171 -7.58 24.80 26.51
C ASP A 171 -6.49 25.22 27.51
N LYS A 172 -5.21 25.15 27.12
CA LYS A 172 -4.09 25.66 27.95
C LYS A 172 -4.12 27.18 28.07
N MET A 173 -4.39 27.88 26.96
CA MET A 173 -4.41 29.34 26.93
C MET A 173 -5.56 29.92 27.77
N ILE A 174 -6.72 29.28 27.79
CA ILE A 174 -7.89 29.70 28.58
C ILE A 174 -7.65 29.55 30.08
N ASN A 175 -6.84 28.58 30.50
CA ASN A 175 -6.43 28.44 31.90
C ASN A 175 -5.52 29.60 32.36
N GLU A 176 -4.77 30.22 31.45
CA GLU A 176 -3.86 31.33 31.74
C GLU A 176 -4.55 32.70 31.63
N LYS A 177 -5.45 32.85 30.67
CA LYS A 177 -6.27 34.05 30.43
C LYS A 177 -7.74 33.66 30.36
N LYS A 178 -8.43 33.82 31.48
CA LYS A 178 -9.86 33.58 31.56
C LYS A 178 -10.60 34.68 30.78
N ASP A 179 -11.52 34.27 29.91
CA ASP A 179 -12.51 35.12 29.23
C ASP A 179 -12.01 36.01 28.05
N ASP A 180 -10.95 35.60 27.36
CA ASP A 180 -10.52 36.23 26.10
C ASP A 180 -11.42 35.80 24.93
N ALA A 181 -12.17 36.74 24.34
CA ALA A 181 -13.19 36.49 23.32
C ALA A 181 -12.62 35.96 21.98
N GLU A 182 -11.40 36.33 21.60
CA GLU A 182 -10.75 35.83 20.38
C GLU A 182 -10.39 34.34 20.55
N ILE A 183 -9.86 33.99 21.73
CA ILE A 183 -9.47 32.62 22.08
C ILE A 183 -10.70 31.72 22.15
N LEU A 184 -11.78 32.19 22.80
CA LEU A 184 -13.04 31.45 22.89
C LEU A 184 -13.70 31.26 21.52
N ASN A 185 -13.68 32.26 20.62
CA ASN A 185 -14.19 32.11 19.26
C ASN A 185 -13.41 31.04 18.46
N LEU A 186 -12.08 31.02 18.59
CA LEU A 186 -11.25 29.99 17.95
C LEU A 186 -11.52 28.59 18.53
N ARG A 187 -11.77 28.49 19.85
CA ARG A 187 -12.11 27.22 20.49
C ARG A 187 -13.48 26.74 20.07
N ALA A 188 -14.50 27.59 20.09
CA ALA A 188 -15.84 27.28 19.60
C ALA A 188 -15.81 26.83 18.12
N THR A 189 -14.96 27.44 17.29
CA THR A 189 -14.77 27.01 15.89
C THR A 189 -14.17 25.60 15.82
N CYS A 190 -13.19 25.28 16.66
CA CYS A 190 -12.62 23.94 16.73
C CYS A 190 -13.67 22.92 17.22
N GLU A 191 -14.41 23.27 18.27
CA GLU A 191 -15.45 22.43 18.88
C GLU A 191 -16.60 22.13 17.91
N LEU A 192 -17.05 23.14 17.15
CA LEU A 192 -18.00 22.97 16.06
C LEU A 192 -17.52 21.94 15.03
N ASN A 193 -16.24 21.99 14.64
CA ASN A 193 -15.66 21.05 13.67
C ASN A 193 -15.37 19.66 14.25
N LEU A 194 -15.29 19.54 15.58
CA LEU A 194 -15.12 18.29 16.31
C LEU A 194 -16.46 17.70 16.79
N ASP A 195 -17.58 18.31 16.42
CA ASP A 195 -18.94 17.92 16.80
C ASP A 195 -19.18 17.90 18.33
N MET A 196 -18.48 18.77 19.06
CA MET A 196 -18.60 18.96 20.51
C MET A 196 -19.70 20.00 20.81
N VAL A 197 -20.95 19.55 20.82
CA VAL A 197 -22.14 20.43 20.86
C VAL A 197 -22.23 21.23 22.17
N ALA A 198 -22.04 20.59 23.33
CA ALA A 198 -22.27 21.21 24.63
C ALA A 198 -21.23 22.30 24.93
N GLU A 199 -19.96 22.00 24.66
CA GLU A 199 -18.83 22.90 24.85
C GLU A 199 -18.95 24.12 23.93
N CYS A 200 -19.27 23.90 22.64
CA CYS A 200 -19.44 24.98 21.69
C CYS A 200 -20.59 25.93 22.08
N LEU A 201 -21.70 25.40 22.61
CA LEU A 201 -22.81 26.22 23.11
C LEU A 201 -22.39 27.05 24.32
N SER A 202 -21.63 26.46 25.24
CA SER A 202 -21.11 27.15 26.43
C SER A 202 -20.19 28.31 26.04
N ASP A 203 -19.23 28.06 25.15
CA ASP A 203 -18.25 29.07 24.74
C ASP A 203 -18.88 30.24 24.00
N THR A 204 -19.78 29.96 23.06
CA THR A 204 -20.51 31.01 22.35
C THR A 204 -21.40 31.82 23.30
N GLU A 205 -21.99 31.19 24.32
CA GLU A 205 -22.81 31.88 25.32
C GLU A 205 -21.99 32.84 26.19
N ILE A 206 -20.79 32.43 26.62
CA ILE A 206 -19.86 33.30 27.36
C ILE A 206 -19.52 34.54 26.52
N ILE A 207 -19.18 34.38 25.24
CA ILE A 207 -18.81 35.49 24.37
C ILE A 207 -19.99 36.45 24.16
N MET A 208 -21.19 35.93 23.88
CA MET A 208 -22.39 36.73 23.63
C MET A 208 -22.77 37.61 24.84
N ASN A 209 -22.57 37.10 26.06
CA ASN A 209 -22.90 37.80 27.30
C ASN A 209 -21.76 38.68 27.86
N SER A 210 -20.58 38.65 27.22
CA SER A 210 -19.40 39.44 27.64
C SER A 210 -19.34 40.83 26.99
N ASP A 211 -18.35 41.64 27.41
CA ASP A 211 -18.02 42.94 26.80
C ASP A 211 -17.25 42.83 25.48
N ALA A 212 -17.31 41.67 24.80
CA ALA A 212 -16.65 41.43 23.51
C ALA A 212 -17.11 42.42 22.42
N SER A 213 -16.23 42.63 21.43
CA SER A 213 -16.51 43.49 20.29
C SER A 213 -17.69 42.98 19.46
N GLU A 214 -18.32 43.87 18.71
CA GLU A 214 -19.44 43.52 17.83
C GLU A 214 -19.05 42.42 16.82
N LEU A 215 -17.83 42.47 16.28
CA LEU A 215 -17.30 41.47 15.36
C LEU A 215 -17.14 40.09 16.02
N GLU A 216 -16.63 40.04 17.26
CA GLU A 216 -16.48 38.78 18.01
C GLU A 216 -17.84 38.16 18.36
N LYS A 217 -18.82 38.99 18.72
CA LYS A 217 -20.20 38.55 18.95
C LYS A 217 -20.85 38.03 17.67
N GLN A 218 -20.65 38.72 16.54
CA GLN A 218 -21.11 38.26 15.23
C GLN A 218 -20.50 36.90 14.85
N ASN A 219 -19.20 36.70 15.05
CA ASN A 219 -18.54 35.41 14.80
C ASN A 219 -19.11 34.28 15.67
N SER A 220 -19.43 34.57 16.94
CA SER A 220 -20.10 33.62 17.83
C SER A 220 -21.52 33.29 17.36
N TYR A 221 -22.30 34.28 16.90
CA TYR A 221 -23.62 34.04 16.32
C TYR A 221 -23.56 33.16 15.06
N VAL A 222 -22.59 33.38 14.16
CA VAL A 222 -22.36 32.50 12.99
C VAL A 222 -22.04 31.08 13.44
N THR A 223 -21.09 30.92 14.36
CA THR A 223 -20.67 29.60 14.87
C THR A 223 -21.84 28.85 15.49
N ARG A 224 -22.67 29.54 16.29
CA ARG A 224 -23.87 28.98 16.92
C ARG A 224 -24.96 28.64 15.90
N SER A 225 -25.15 29.47 14.89
CA SER A 225 -26.07 29.19 13.78
C SER A 225 -25.66 27.92 13.02
N LEU A 226 -24.37 27.80 12.65
CA LEU A 226 -23.83 26.60 12.00
C LEU A 226 -23.96 25.35 12.87
N LEU A 227 -23.81 25.48 14.19
CA LEU A 227 -24.04 24.37 15.12
C LEU A 227 -25.50 23.90 15.09
N TYR A 228 -26.46 24.84 15.11
CA TYR A 228 -27.87 24.50 15.01
C TYR A 228 -28.27 23.92 13.64
N ILE A 229 -27.58 24.31 12.56
CA ILE A 229 -27.72 23.64 11.25
C ILE A 229 -27.28 22.19 11.37
N LYS A 230 -26.13 21.92 12.01
CA LYS A 230 -25.62 20.55 12.22
C LYS A 230 -26.57 19.69 13.04
N THR A 231 -27.14 20.23 14.12
CA THR A 231 -28.07 19.49 15.00
C THR A 231 -29.49 19.39 14.42
N GLY A 232 -29.82 20.20 13.40
CA GLY A 232 -31.09 20.15 12.68
C GLY A 232 -32.16 21.14 13.18
N GLU A 233 -31.84 21.96 14.19
CA GLU A 233 -32.71 22.99 14.77
C GLU A 233 -32.75 24.27 13.92
N LEU A 234 -33.28 24.15 12.69
CA LEU A 234 -33.28 25.23 11.69
C LEU A 234 -33.92 26.56 12.15
N PRO A 235 -35.01 26.59 12.94
CA PRO A 235 -35.58 27.86 13.40
C PRO A 235 -34.61 28.66 14.28
N LEU A 236 -33.90 27.98 15.19
CA LEU A 236 -32.89 28.61 16.03
C LEU A 236 -31.67 29.02 15.20
N ALA A 237 -31.25 28.17 14.24
CA ALA A 237 -30.17 28.53 13.33
C ALA A 237 -30.45 29.84 12.58
N GLU A 238 -31.69 30.03 12.12
CA GLU A 238 -32.11 31.23 11.39
C GLU A 238 -32.08 32.48 12.28
N GLU A 239 -32.58 32.39 13.52
CA GLU A 239 -32.53 33.48 14.49
C GLU A 239 -31.11 34.00 14.69
N TYR A 240 -30.14 33.09 14.89
CA TYR A 240 -28.74 33.46 15.07
C TYR A 240 -28.06 33.91 13.77
N ALA A 241 -28.45 33.37 12.61
CA ALA A 241 -27.95 33.83 11.31
C ALA A 241 -28.35 35.28 11.02
N LEU A 242 -29.59 35.65 11.38
CA LEU A 242 -30.09 37.03 11.27
C LEU A 242 -29.36 37.98 12.24
N LYS A 243 -29.14 37.56 13.50
CA LYS A 243 -28.33 38.34 14.46
C LYS A 243 -26.89 38.55 13.99
N ALA A 244 -26.33 37.59 13.26
CA ALA A 244 -25.01 37.69 12.65
C ALA A 244 -24.94 38.56 11.39
N ASN A 245 -26.09 39.01 10.84
CA ASN A 245 -26.18 39.67 9.52
C ASN A 245 -25.49 38.89 8.39
N ASN A 246 -25.52 37.55 8.43
CA ASN A 246 -24.83 36.70 7.45
C ASN A 246 -25.82 36.12 6.42
N SER A 247 -25.88 36.74 5.23
CA SER A 247 -26.82 36.35 4.17
C SER A 247 -26.59 34.92 3.65
N HIS A 248 -25.33 34.49 3.54
CA HIS A 248 -24.98 33.17 3.04
C HIS A 248 -25.53 32.05 3.95
N VAL A 249 -25.43 32.23 5.27
CA VAL A 249 -25.95 31.24 6.23
C VAL A 249 -27.48 31.19 6.16
N VAL A 250 -28.15 32.34 6.01
CA VAL A 250 -29.61 32.41 5.82
C VAL A 250 -30.05 31.69 4.54
N GLU A 251 -29.35 31.91 3.41
CA GLU A 251 -29.62 31.21 2.15
C GLU A 251 -29.46 29.69 2.30
N THR A 252 -28.42 29.24 3.01
CA THR A 252 -28.19 27.82 3.29
C THR A 252 -29.35 27.22 4.10
N ILE A 253 -29.85 27.95 5.11
CA ILE A 253 -30.98 27.51 5.93
C ILE A 253 -32.26 27.41 5.09
N ASN A 254 -32.52 28.40 4.22
CA ASN A 254 -33.70 28.39 3.34
C ASN A 254 -33.66 27.19 2.39
N HIS A 255 -32.51 26.92 1.78
CA HIS A 255 -32.34 25.73 0.95
C HIS A 255 -32.58 24.43 1.73
N LEU A 256 -32.07 24.32 2.96
CA LEU A 256 -32.32 23.16 3.82
C LEU A 256 -33.81 22.99 4.18
N LYS A 257 -34.55 24.09 4.38
CA LYS A 257 -36.01 24.04 4.58
C LYS A 257 -36.74 23.50 3.35
N GLU A 258 -36.36 23.94 2.16
CA GLU A 258 -36.91 23.42 0.90
C GLU A 258 -36.64 21.92 0.73
N LEU A 259 -35.41 21.47 0.99
CA LEU A 259 -35.06 20.04 0.96
C LEU A 259 -35.87 19.25 1.99
N LYS A 260 -36.05 19.76 3.21
CA LYS A 260 -36.90 19.11 4.23
C LYS A 260 -38.34 18.96 3.73
N GLN A 261 -38.91 19.98 3.08
CA GLN A 261 -40.25 19.91 2.48
C GLN A 261 -40.33 18.84 1.37
N GLN A 262 -39.35 18.79 0.48
CA GLN A 262 -39.27 17.76 -0.56
C GLN A 262 -39.19 16.35 0.03
N TYR A 263 -38.38 16.17 1.07
CA TYR A 263 -38.28 14.90 1.81
C TYR A 263 -39.63 14.46 2.38
N TYR A 264 -40.37 15.37 3.04
CA TYR A 264 -41.69 15.04 3.58
C TYR A 264 -42.67 14.66 2.47
N HIS A 265 -42.67 15.39 1.35
CA HIS A 265 -43.51 15.10 0.20
C HIS A 265 -43.24 13.71 -0.41
N PHE A 266 -41.98 13.33 -0.62
CA PHE A 266 -41.64 11.99 -1.13
C PHE A 266 -42.00 10.89 -0.13
N THR A 267 -41.89 11.17 1.15
CA THR A 267 -42.23 10.21 2.21
C THR A 267 -43.73 9.96 2.28
N GLU A 268 -44.56 11.00 2.10
CA GLU A 268 -46.03 10.87 1.99
C GLU A 268 -46.45 10.04 0.77
N GLN A 269 -45.72 10.16 -0.34
CA GLN A 269 -45.93 9.36 -1.55
C GLN A 269 -45.36 7.95 -1.46
N ASN A 270 -44.75 7.56 -0.34
CA ASN A 270 -44.06 6.29 -0.15
C ASN A 270 -42.93 6.05 -1.18
N ARG A 271 -42.34 7.12 -1.74
CA ARG A 271 -41.20 7.09 -2.66
C ARG A 271 -39.88 7.04 -1.87
N LEU A 272 -39.61 5.88 -1.28
CA LEU A 272 -38.51 5.71 -0.32
C LEU A 272 -37.11 5.98 -0.90
N GLU A 273 -36.87 5.63 -2.17
CA GLU A 273 -35.58 5.87 -2.83
C GLU A 273 -35.31 7.36 -3.01
N ASP A 274 -36.29 8.12 -3.50
CA ASP A 274 -36.18 9.57 -3.65
C ASP A 274 -36.03 10.26 -2.28
N SER A 275 -36.80 9.81 -1.27
CA SER A 275 -36.65 10.29 0.10
C SER A 275 -35.23 10.04 0.64
N ALA A 276 -34.61 8.90 0.32
CA ALA A 276 -33.25 8.59 0.75
C ALA A 276 -32.23 9.55 0.13
N VAL A 277 -32.38 9.86 -1.16
CA VAL A 277 -31.49 10.79 -1.88
C VAL A 277 -31.56 12.20 -1.29
N VAL A 278 -32.77 12.71 -1.05
CA VAL A 278 -32.96 14.04 -0.44
C VAL A 278 -32.41 14.08 0.99
N LEU A 279 -32.64 13.02 1.78
CA LEU A 279 -32.06 12.92 3.13
C LEU A 279 -30.53 12.91 3.12
N ASP A 280 -29.91 12.20 2.18
CA ASP A 280 -28.46 12.19 2.05
C ASP A 280 -27.92 13.61 1.75
N GLN A 281 -28.64 14.42 0.98
CA GLN A 281 -28.29 15.83 0.75
C GLN A 281 -28.41 16.68 2.03
N ILE A 282 -29.50 16.51 2.80
CA ILE A 282 -29.71 17.24 4.06
C ILE A 282 -28.62 16.88 5.08
N LEU A 283 -28.29 15.60 5.21
CA LEU A 283 -27.31 15.09 6.18
C LEU A 283 -25.87 15.53 5.88
N LEU A 284 -25.57 16.04 4.68
CA LEU A 284 -24.28 16.69 4.40
C LEU A 284 -24.05 17.95 5.26
N GLN A 285 -25.13 18.65 5.62
CA GLN A 285 -25.08 19.85 6.45
C GLN A 285 -25.56 19.57 7.88
N SER A 286 -26.63 18.78 8.03
CA SER A 286 -27.24 18.41 9.32
C SER A 286 -26.74 17.04 9.81
N SER A 287 -25.41 16.90 9.94
CA SER A 287 -24.76 15.62 10.24
C SER A 287 -25.01 15.08 11.65
N LEU A 288 -25.59 15.89 12.55
CA LEU A 288 -25.87 15.54 13.95
C LEU A 288 -27.37 15.46 14.26
N ASP A 289 -28.25 15.62 13.25
CA ASP A 289 -29.69 15.50 13.43
C ASP A 289 -30.09 14.02 13.62
N ILE A 290 -30.24 13.63 14.90
CA ILE A 290 -30.55 12.25 15.30
C ILE A 290 -31.84 11.74 14.65
N ASN A 291 -32.86 12.60 14.49
CA ASN A 291 -34.14 12.20 13.93
C ASN A 291 -34.01 11.89 12.44
N LEU A 292 -33.32 12.74 11.68
CA LEU A 292 -33.07 12.50 10.26
C LEU A 292 -32.16 11.28 10.04
N ILE A 293 -31.12 11.11 10.87
CA ILE A 293 -30.27 9.91 10.83
C ILE A 293 -31.09 8.65 11.09
N THR A 294 -31.98 8.68 12.08
CA THR A 294 -32.87 7.56 12.40
C THR A 294 -33.81 7.25 11.23
N ASN A 295 -34.45 8.26 10.65
CA ASN A 295 -35.32 8.09 9.50
C ASN A 295 -34.57 7.55 8.28
N ARG A 296 -33.38 8.07 7.98
CA ARG A 296 -32.53 7.58 6.89
C ARG A 296 -32.09 6.13 7.11
N THR A 297 -31.80 5.76 8.36
CA THR A 297 -31.45 4.39 8.76
C THR A 297 -32.64 3.44 8.59
N GLU A 298 -33.85 3.84 8.97
CA GLU A 298 -35.06 3.03 8.75
C GLU A 298 -35.38 2.87 7.25
N ILE A 299 -35.19 3.92 6.45
CA ILE A 299 -35.34 3.83 4.99
C ILE A 299 -34.30 2.87 4.40
N ALA A 300 -33.03 2.97 4.82
CA ALA A 300 -31.98 2.04 4.40
C ALA A 300 -32.35 0.57 4.71
N TRP A 301 -32.86 0.33 5.93
CA TRP A 301 -33.34 -1.00 6.34
C TRP A 301 -34.48 -1.51 5.45
N LYS A 302 -35.46 -0.66 5.13
CA LYS A 302 -36.59 -1.03 4.26
C LYS A 302 -36.17 -1.33 2.82
N LEU A 303 -35.20 -0.56 2.31
CA LEU A 303 -34.62 -0.75 0.97
C LEU A 303 -33.59 -1.89 0.93
N GLN A 304 -33.30 -2.55 2.06
CA GLN A 304 -32.26 -3.58 2.19
C GLN A 304 -30.86 -3.07 1.79
N ASP A 305 -30.63 -1.77 1.95
CA ASP A 305 -29.33 -1.13 1.75
C ASP A 305 -28.52 -1.21 3.06
N TYR A 306 -27.94 -2.38 3.31
CA TYR A 306 -27.23 -2.68 4.55
C TYR A 306 -25.92 -1.89 4.72
N GLY A 307 -25.33 -1.44 3.60
CA GLY A 307 -24.13 -0.58 3.61
C GLY A 307 -24.43 0.77 4.24
N ASN A 308 -25.47 1.46 3.75
CA ASN A 308 -25.89 2.73 4.34
C ASN A 308 -26.54 2.53 5.72
N TYR A 309 -27.25 1.42 5.96
CA TYR A 309 -27.75 1.09 7.30
C TYR A 309 -26.60 1.08 8.32
N SER A 310 -25.53 0.34 8.03
CA SER A 310 -24.36 0.22 8.93
C SER A 310 -23.65 1.55 9.15
N LYS A 311 -23.60 2.41 8.11
CA LYS A 311 -22.99 3.74 8.18
C LYS A 311 -23.71 4.63 9.19
N TYR A 312 -25.04 4.67 9.15
CA TYR A 312 -25.84 5.57 9.99
C TYR A 312 -26.19 4.95 11.36
N SER A 313 -26.23 3.62 11.49
CA SER A 313 -26.56 2.93 12.75
C SER A 313 -25.40 2.74 13.73
N HIS A 314 -24.17 3.15 13.38
CA HIS A 314 -22.95 2.83 14.14
C HIS A 314 -23.03 3.17 15.65
N ASN A 315 -23.71 4.27 16.02
CA ASN A 315 -23.85 4.69 17.41
C ASN A 315 -25.13 4.19 18.10
N PHE A 316 -26.05 3.56 17.38
CA PHE A 316 -27.38 3.22 17.91
C PHE A 316 -27.32 2.21 19.04
N GLU A 317 -26.37 1.28 19.03
CA GLU A 317 -26.21 0.33 20.13
C GLU A 317 -25.78 1.00 21.44
N LYS A 318 -24.95 2.05 21.34
CA LYS A 318 -24.53 2.83 22.51
C LYS A 318 -25.72 3.66 23.05
N MET A 319 -26.54 4.19 22.15
CA MET A 319 -27.73 4.97 22.51
C MET A 319 -28.84 4.08 23.08
N TYR A 320 -28.99 2.87 22.57
CA TYR A 320 -30.07 1.93 22.89
C TYR A 320 -29.53 0.54 23.25
N PRO A 321 -28.75 0.39 24.34
CA PRO A 321 -28.04 -0.84 24.66
C PRO A 321 -28.94 -2.03 25.02
N LYS A 322 -30.22 -1.77 25.30
CA LYS A 322 -31.20 -2.80 25.68
C LYS A 322 -32.14 -3.20 24.54
N ASP A 323 -32.04 -2.55 23.37
CA ASP A 323 -32.95 -2.83 22.25
C ASP A 323 -32.43 -4.01 21.41
N SER A 324 -33.04 -5.17 21.60
CA SER A 324 -32.71 -6.40 20.86
C SER A 324 -32.91 -6.27 19.34
N LYS A 325 -33.79 -5.37 18.86
CA LYS A 325 -34.05 -5.20 17.44
C LYS A 325 -32.87 -4.55 16.73
N ILE A 326 -32.23 -3.56 17.35
CA ILE A 326 -31.06 -2.87 16.79
C ILE A 326 -29.89 -3.86 16.68
N PHE A 327 -29.64 -4.66 17.72
CA PHE A 327 -28.61 -5.69 17.70
C PHE A 327 -28.86 -6.75 16.63
N TYR A 328 -30.12 -7.20 16.47
CA TYR A 328 -30.50 -8.11 15.39
C TYR A 328 -30.23 -7.52 14.01
N ARG A 329 -30.68 -6.30 13.76
CA ARG A 329 -30.52 -5.62 12.46
C ARG A 329 -29.04 -5.40 12.11
N ASN A 330 -28.23 -4.97 13.09
CA ASN A 330 -26.79 -4.87 12.92
C ASN A 330 -26.14 -6.24 12.64
N GLY A 331 -26.63 -7.32 13.26
CA GLY A 331 -26.21 -8.68 12.94
C GLY A 331 -26.50 -9.06 11.48
N ILE A 332 -27.69 -8.72 10.96
CA ILE A 332 -28.04 -8.95 9.55
C ILE A 332 -27.14 -8.12 8.61
N ALA A 333 -26.91 -6.85 8.94
CA ALA A 333 -26.05 -6.00 8.13
C ALA A 333 -24.60 -6.53 8.08
N LEU A 334 -24.05 -7.00 9.21
CA LEU A 334 -22.75 -7.69 9.25
C LEU A 334 -22.75 -8.97 8.41
N LEU A 335 -23.82 -9.77 8.51
CA LEU A 335 -23.95 -10.99 7.72
C LEU A 335 -23.88 -10.68 6.22
N CYS A 336 -24.68 -9.74 5.73
CA CYS A 336 -24.72 -9.38 4.30
C CYS A 336 -23.46 -8.65 3.82
N ASN A 337 -22.74 -7.95 4.71
CA ASN A 337 -21.40 -7.42 4.44
C ASN A 337 -20.31 -8.51 4.36
N GLY A 338 -20.63 -9.77 4.64
CA GLY A 338 -19.73 -10.91 4.48
C GLY A 338 -18.81 -11.18 5.69
N THR A 339 -19.05 -10.54 6.83
CA THR A 339 -18.40 -10.81 8.12
C THR A 339 -19.26 -11.78 8.94
N ILE A 340 -19.28 -13.03 8.49
CA ILE A 340 -20.22 -14.06 8.98
C ILE A 340 -19.97 -14.40 10.46
N GLU A 341 -18.71 -14.54 10.88
CA GLU A 341 -18.36 -14.90 12.26
C GLU A 341 -18.81 -13.85 13.29
N GLU A 342 -18.58 -12.57 12.98
CA GLU A 342 -19.04 -11.44 13.81
C GLU A 342 -20.57 -11.39 13.87
N SER A 343 -21.25 -11.68 12.76
CA SER A 343 -22.71 -11.74 12.73
C SER A 343 -23.26 -12.85 13.62
N ILE A 344 -22.63 -14.03 13.65
CA ILE A 344 -23.00 -15.16 14.51
C ILE A 344 -22.88 -14.76 15.98
N LEU A 345 -21.77 -14.13 16.36
CA LEU A 345 -21.59 -13.61 17.72
C LEU A 345 -22.69 -12.61 18.07
N LYS A 346 -23.03 -11.73 17.14
CA LYS A 346 -24.09 -10.73 17.33
C LYS A 346 -25.46 -11.35 17.54
N PHE A 347 -25.83 -12.36 16.75
CA PHE A 347 -27.09 -13.07 16.91
C PHE A 347 -27.15 -13.84 18.24
N LYS A 348 -26.05 -14.47 18.65
CA LYS A 348 -25.96 -15.13 19.97
C LYS A 348 -26.20 -14.14 21.11
N ASN A 349 -25.55 -12.97 21.05
CA ASN A 349 -25.75 -11.90 22.04
C ASN A 349 -27.20 -11.41 22.04
N THR A 350 -27.80 -11.24 20.86
CA THR A 350 -29.18 -10.78 20.70
C THR A 350 -30.18 -11.74 21.33
N LEU A 351 -29.99 -13.05 21.16
CA LEU A 351 -30.86 -14.08 21.74
C LEU A 351 -30.84 -14.11 23.27
N GLN A 352 -29.77 -13.60 23.90
CA GLN A 352 -29.68 -13.46 25.36
C GLN A 352 -30.39 -12.21 25.89
N MET A 353 -30.79 -11.29 25.02
CA MET A 353 -31.47 -10.05 25.40
C MET A 353 -32.96 -10.28 25.65
N ARG A 354 -33.61 -9.31 26.30
CA ARG A 354 -35.06 -9.32 26.50
C ARG A 354 -35.78 -9.15 25.15
N ASN A 355 -36.76 -10.01 24.88
CA ASN A 355 -37.60 -9.98 23.68
C ASN A 355 -36.80 -10.01 22.36
N PRO A 356 -36.02 -11.06 22.08
CA PRO A 356 -35.30 -11.16 20.82
C PRO A 356 -36.27 -11.33 19.63
N PRO A 357 -35.95 -10.78 18.45
CA PRO A 357 -36.74 -11.04 17.25
C PRO A 357 -36.80 -12.54 16.91
N ILE A 358 -37.99 -13.04 16.55
CA ILE A 358 -38.21 -14.47 16.23
C ILE A 358 -37.24 -14.95 15.14
N ASN A 359 -37.04 -14.12 14.12
CA ASN A 359 -36.17 -14.40 12.98
C ASN A 359 -34.68 -14.46 13.34
N CYS A 360 -34.27 -14.01 14.53
CA CYS A 360 -32.88 -14.06 14.98
C CYS A 360 -32.37 -15.50 15.09
N SER A 361 -33.21 -16.41 15.58
CA SER A 361 -32.87 -17.84 15.67
C SER A 361 -32.65 -18.49 14.29
N ILE A 362 -33.44 -18.06 13.30
CA ILE A 362 -33.36 -18.52 11.92
C ILE A 362 -32.09 -17.98 11.26
N ALA A 363 -31.79 -16.69 11.44
CA ALA A 363 -30.58 -16.05 10.93
C ALA A 363 -29.31 -16.71 11.47
N LEU A 364 -29.26 -16.99 12.79
CA LEU A 364 -28.14 -17.68 13.41
C LEU A 364 -27.90 -19.07 12.80
N LYS A 365 -28.96 -19.89 12.69
CA LYS A 365 -28.86 -21.24 12.11
C LYS A 365 -28.34 -21.22 10.67
N LEU A 366 -28.77 -20.23 9.88
CA LEU A 366 -28.33 -20.08 8.50
C LEU A 366 -26.88 -19.61 8.42
N ALA A 367 -26.48 -18.63 9.22
CA ALA A 367 -25.10 -18.17 9.29
C ALA A 367 -24.14 -19.30 9.71
N ASP A 368 -24.51 -20.09 10.72
CA ASP A 368 -23.75 -21.28 11.13
C ASP A 368 -23.68 -22.32 10.00
N LYS A 369 -24.78 -22.55 9.26
CA LYS A 369 -24.81 -23.48 8.13
C LYS A 369 -23.87 -23.04 7.00
N ILE A 370 -23.97 -21.77 6.60
CA ILE A 370 -23.09 -21.17 5.57
C ILE A 370 -21.63 -21.31 5.98
N THR A 371 -21.30 -20.97 7.23
CA THR A 371 -19.93 -21.07 7.76
C THR A 371 -19.40 -22.50 7.69
N LYS A 372 -20.21 -23.50 8.07
CA LYS A 372 -19.83 -24.92 7.99
C LYS A 372 -19.59 -25.38 6.55
N ILE A 373 -20.43 -24.95 5.61
CA ILE A 373 -20.26 -25.31 4.20
C ILE A 373 -18.99 -24.66 3.65
N ILE A 374 -18.78 -23.36 3.87
CA ILE A 374 -17.58 -22.65 3.43
C ILE A 374 -16.32 -23.30 4.00
N ALA A 375 -16.29 -23.61 5.30
CA ALA A 375 -15.15 -24.27 5.93
C ALA A 375 -14.84 -25.65 5.31
N LYS A 376 -15.87 -26.42 4.91
CA LYS A 376 -15.67 -27.68 4.17
C LYS A 376 -15.04 -27.46 2.80
N ILE A 377 -15.41 -26.38 2.10
CA ILE A 377 -14.88 -26.05 0.78
C ILE A 377 -13.43 -25.56 0.88
N GLU A 378 -13.12 -24.74 1.89
CA GLU A 378 -11.78 -24.18 2.09
C GLU A 378 -10.76 -25.22 2.57
N GLN A 379 -11.20 -26.30 3.21
CA GLN A 379 -10.33 -27.44 3.56
C GLN A 379 -9.85 -28.24 2.35
N VAL A 380 -10.45 -28.04 1.17
CA VAL A 380 -10.02 -28.67 -0.08
C VAL A 380 -8.78 -27.95 -0.60
N ASP A 381 -7.61 -28.50 -0.32
CA ASP A 381 -6.30 -27.94 -0.69
C ASP A 381 -6.17 -27.76 -2.22
N PRO A 382 -5.90 -26.55 -2.75
CA PRO A 382 -5.70 -26.30 -4.17
C PRO A 382 -4.55 -27.12 -4.78
N LEU A 383 -3.54 -27.50 -4.00
CA LEU A 383 -2.28 -28.06 -4.51
C LEU A 383 -2.26 -29.61 -4.60
N ASN A 384 -3.23 -30.32 -4.01
CA ASN A 384 -3.30 -31.78 -4.06
C ASN A 384 -4.49 -32.28 -4.91
N GLN A 385 -4.33 -32.31 -6.24
CA GLN A 385 -5.33 -32.81 -7.19
C GLN A 385 -5.90 -34.20 -6.84
N THR A 386 -5.07 -35.08 -6.27
CA THR A 386 -5.45 -36.46 -5.88
C THR A 386 -6.30 -36.56 -4.62
N GLN A 387 -6.29 -35.55 -3.73
CA GLN A 387 -7.14 -35.52 -2.54
C GLN A 387 -8.52 -34.89 -2.81
N ARG A 388 -8.66 -34.06 -3.86
CA ARG A 388 -9.92 -33.38 -4.21
C ARG A 388 -11.09 -34.34 -4.43
N LYS A 389 -10.85 -35.48 -5.09
CA LYS A 389 -11.88 -36.48 -5.41
C LYS A 389 -12.39 -37.28 -4.20
N ASN A 390 -11.67 -37.26 -3.08
CA ASN A 390 -11.94 -38.16 -1.94
C ASN A 390 -12.61 -37.48 -0.74
N GLN A 391 -12.84 -36.16 -0.76
CA GLN A 391 -13.35 -35.42 0.41
C GLN A 391 -14.84 -35.01 0.32
N ILE A 392 -15.37 -34.79 -0.88
CA ILE A 392 -16.79 -34.47 -1.10
C ILE A 392 -17.35 -35.48 -2.10
N GLU A 393 -18.38 -36.22 -1.71
CA GLU A 393 -19.03 -37.21 -2.57
C GLU A 393 -19.64 -36.52 -3.81
N SER A 394 -19.53 -37.16 -4.99
CA SER A 394 -19.95 -36.56 -6.27
C SER A 394 -21.42 -36.10 -6.33
N ASN A 395 -22.30 -36.66 -5.49
CA ASN A 395 -23.72 -36.31 -5.42
C ASN A 395 -24.02 -35.12 -4.48
N ASP A 396 -23.06 -34.68 -3.66
CA ASP A 396 -23.27 -33.61 -2.68
C ASP A 396 -22.99 -32.20 -3.23
N TYR A 397 -22.32 -32.06 -4.38
CA TYR A 397 -21.97 -30.73 -4.90
C TYR A 397 -23.19 -29.88 -5.23
N GLN A 398 -24.19 -30.45 -5.91
CA GLN A 398 -25.39 -29.70 -6.31
C GLN A 398 -26.24 -29.31 -5.10
N THR A 399 -26.38 -30.20 -4.11
CA THR A 399 -27.13 -29.93 -2.89
C THR A 399 -26.48 -28.80 -2.09
N LEU A 400 -25.14 -28.79 -1.98
CA LEU A 400 -24.41 -27.71 -1.33
C LEU A 400 -24.57 -26.36 -2.04
N ILE A 401 -24.55 -26.34 -3.38
CA ILE A 401 -24.79 -25.14 -4.19
C ILE A 401 -26.19 -24.57 -3.91
N ASP A 402 -27.22 -25.43 -4.01
CA ASP A 402 -28.60 -25.03 -3.82
C ASP A 402 -28.84 -24.52 -2.38
N GLU A 403 -28.24 -25.19 -1.39
CA GLU A 403 -28.30 -24.79 0.01
C GLU A 403 -27.63 -23.43 0.28
N LEU A 404 -26.46 -23.16 -0.32
CA LEU A 404 -25.78 -21.88 -0.17
C LEU A 404 -26.57 -20.73 -0.80
N ASN A 405 -27.08 -20.93 -2.01
CA ASN A 405 -27.86 -19.92 -2.74
C ASN A 405 -29.18 -19.61 -2.01
N THR A 406 -29.92 -20.64 -1.59
CA THR A 406 -31.17 -20.45 -0.85
C THR A 406 -30.97 -19.82 0.53
N SER A 407 -29.87 -20.15 1.22
CA SER A 407 -29.57 -19.61 2.55
C SER A 407 -29.16 -18.15 2.52
N SER A 408 -28.36 -17.74 1.53
CA SER A 408 -27.88 -16.36 1.40
C SER A 408 -28.98 -15.39 0.96
N LEU A 409 -29.79 -15.78 -0.02
CA LEU A 409 -30.86 -14.95 -0.59
C LEU A 409 -32.06 -14.72 0.36
N LYS A 410 -32.11 -15.40 1.51
CA LYS A 410 -33.21 -15.24 2.46
C LYS A 410 -33.21 -13.86 3.14
N PHE A 411 -32.03 -13.32 3.44
CA PHE A 411 -31.87 -12.03 4.11
C PHE A 411 -31.06 -11.04 3.28
N CYS A 412 -30.15 -11.53 2.44
CA CYS A 412 -29.27 -10.70 1.65
C CYS A 412 -29.76 -10.61 0.20
N THR A 413 -29.52 -9.47 -0.42
CA THR A 413 -29.81 -9.21 -1.82
C THR A 413 -28.76 -9.84 -2.72
N ALA A 414 -29.03 -9.92 -4.02
CA ALA A 414 -28.07 -10.42 -5.01
C ALA A 414 -26.77 -9.58 -5.08
N ASN A 415 -26.82 -8.31 -4.67
CA ASN A 415 -25.68 -7.40 -4.77
C ASN A 415 -24.82 -7.38 -3.49
N ASP A 416 -25.28 -8.00 -2.41
CA ASP A 416 -24.56 -8.01 -1.14
C ASP A 416 -23.26 -8.82 -1.22
N ARG A 417 -22.29 -8.42 -0.39
CA ARG A 417 -20.95 -9.02 -0.39
C ARG A 417 -20.98 -10.51 0.00
N LEU A 418 -21.88 -10.91 0.91
CA LEU A 418 -22.08 -12.32 1.23
C LEU A 418 -22.54 -13.12 0.01
N THR A 419 -23.50 -12.61 -0.74
CA THR A 419 -24.05 -13.30 -1.91
C THR A 419 -22.99 -13.42 -3.01
N GLN A 420 -22.18 -12.38 -3.22
CA GLN A 420 -21.03 -12.45 -4.12
C GLN A 420 -20.00 -13.51 -3.68
N LYS A 421 -19.69 -13.61 -2.38
CA LYS A 421 -18.85 -14.70 -1.85
C LYS A 421 -19.48 -16.06 -2.12
N VAL A 422 -20.79 -16.21 -1.93
CA VAL A 422 -21.51 -17.46 -2.21
C VAL A 422 -21.40 -17.84 -3.69
N TYR A 423 -21.57 -16.89 -4.61
CA TYR A 423 -21.36 -17.14 -6.04
C TYR A 423 -19.93 -17.61 -6.34
N LEU A 424 -18.93 -17.04 -5.70
CA LEU A 424 -17.54 -17.49 -5.82
C LEU A 424 -17.36 -18.93 -5.33
N TYR A 425 -17.94 -19.31 -4.17
CA TYR A 425 -17.89 -20.70 -3.69
C TYR A 425 -18.68 -21.66 -4.59
N THR A 426 -19.78 -21.22 -5.19
CA THR A 426 -20.51 -22.01 -6.20
C THR A 426 -19.62 -22.29 -7.41
N ALA A 427 -18.90 -21.29 -7.93
CA ALA A 427 -17.93 -21.49 -9.01
C ALA A 427 -16.80 -22.46 -8.61
N ARG A 428 -16.29 -22.37 -7.37
CA ARG A 428 -15.31 -23.31 -6.83
C ARG A 428 -15.81 -24.74 -6.78
N LEU A 429 -17.06 -24.95 -6.37
CA LEU A 429 -17.69 -26.27 -6.35
C LEU A 429 -17.83 -26.85 -7.77
N LEU A 430 -18.23 -26.03 -8.75
CA LEU A 430 -18.26 -26.45 -10.17
C LEU A 430 -16.87 -26.83 -10.69
N ARG A 431 -15.85 -26.04 -10.35
CA ARG A 431 -14.44 -26.35 -10.65
C ARG A 431 -14.03 -27.69 -10.02
N PHE A 432 -14.35 -27.93 -8.75
CA PHE A 432 -13.99 -29.19 -8.06
C PHE A 432 -14.74 -30.41 -8.60
N LYS A 433 -15.97 -30.22 -9.09
CA LYS A 433 -16.73 -31.26 -9.81
C LYS A 433 -16.10 -31.61 -11.18
N GLY A 434 -15.25 -30.73 -11.71
CA GLY A 434 -14.60 -30.88 -13.02
C GLY A 434 -15.40 -30.26 -14.17
N GLU A 435 -16.47 -29.51 -13.88
CA GLU A 435 -17.30 -28.82 -14.87
C GLU A 435 -16.71 -27.43 -15.18
N TYR A 436 -15.48 -27.42 -15.72
CA TYR A 436 -14.68 -26.21 -15.93
C TYR A 436 -15.35 -25.21 -16.89
N GLU A 437 -15.95 -25.69 -17.98
CA GLU A 437 -16.64 -24.83 -18.96
C GLU A 437 -17.81 -24.07 -18.30
N MET A 438 -18.67 -24.78 -17.57
CA MET A 438 -19.79 -24.15 -16.85
C MET A 438 -19.31 -23.18 -15.77
N ALA A 439 -18.25 -23.52 -15.04
CA ALA A 439 -17.66 -22.63 -14.05
C ALA A 439 -17.11 -21.34 -14.69
N PHE A 440 -16.46 -21.46 -15.85
CA PHE A 440 -15.88 -20.34 -16.58
C PHE A 440 -16.96 -19.41 -17.16
N ASP A 441 -18.02 -19.96 -17.74
CA ASP A 441 -19.16 -19.18 -18.25
C ASP A 441 -19.88 -18.44 -17.11
N TYR A 442 -20.12 -19.14 -16.00
CA TYR A 442 -20.73 -18.57 -14.80
C TYR A 442 -19.88 -17.42 -14.23
N LEU A 443 -18.56 -17.60 -14.12
CA LEU A 443 -17.64 -16.53 -13.67
C LEU A 443 -17.58 -15.36 -14.66
N SER A 444 -17.70 -15.62 -15.96
CA SER A 444 -17.69 -14.57 -16.98
C SER A 444 -18.92 -13.68 -16.86
N GLU A 445 -20.12 -14.25 -16.66
CA GLU A 445 -21.35 -13.51 -16.37
C GLU A 445 -21.20 -12.66 -15.10
N LEU A 446 -20.67 -13.25 -14.02
CA LEU A 446 -20.47 -12.56 -12.74
C LEU A 446 -19.46 -11.41 -12.86
N SER A 447 -18.37 -11.59 -13.60
CA SER A 447 -17.35 -10.56 -13.81
C SER A 447 -17.90 -9.34 -14.56
N GLN A 448 -18.82 -9.55 -15.51
CA GLN A 448 -19.48 -8.45 -16.22
C GLN A 448 -20.49 -7.72 -15.32
N LYS A 449 -21.22 -8.47 -14.49
CA LYS A 449 -22.19 -7.91 -13.56
C LYS A 449 -21.53 -7.15 -12.40
N TYR A 450 -20.38 -7.62 -11.92
CA TYR A 450 -19.65 -7.08 -10.78
C TYR A 450 -18.20 -6.71 -11.14
N PRO A 451 -17.99 -5.70 -12.01
CA PRO A 451 -16.65 -5.37 -12.55
C PRO A 451 -15.66 -4.87 -11.49
N LYS A 452 -16.15 -4.48 -10.30
CA LYS A 452 -15.30 -4.03 -9.19
C LYS A 452 -14.73 -5.17 -8.35
N SER A 453 -15.21 -6.40 -8.54
CA SER A 453 -14.75 -7.58 -7.80
C SER A 453 -13.78 -8.35 -8.68
N TYR A 454 -12.50 -8.31 -8.33
CA TYR A 454 -11.47 -9.07 -9.05
C TYR A 454 -11.50 -10.55 -8.70
N GLU A 455 -12.17 -10.94 -7.63
CA GLU A 455 -12.22 -12.32 -7.13
C GLU A 455 -12.79 -13.29 -8.18
N PHE A 456 -13.78 -12.86 -8.98
CA PHE A 456 -14.33 -13.70 -10.06
C PHE A 456 -13.33 -13.92 -11.21
N VAL A 457 -12.63 -12.86 -11.61
CA VAL A 457 -11.59 -12.91 -12.65
C VAL A 457 -10.39 -13.73 -12.17
N PHE A 458 -10.06 -13.63 -10.89
CA PHE A 458 -9.00 -14.41 -10.25
C PHE A 458 -9.33 -15.91 -10.26
N GLU A 459 -10.54 -16.29 -9.90
CA GLU A 459 -10.96 -17.70 -9.91
C GLU A 459 -11.00 -18.28 -11.33
N LYS A 460 -11.29 -17.44 -12.34
CA LYS A 460 -11.18 -17.82 -13.75
C LYS A 460 -9.74 -18.11 -14.17
N ALA A 461 -8.79 -17.28 -13.74
CA ALA A 461 -7.36 -17.54 -13.97
C ALA A 461 -6.86 -18.81 -13.26
N ASP A 462 -7.46 -19.17 -12.12
CA ASP A 462 -7.18 -20.44 -11.46
C ASP A 462 -7.67 -21.64 -12.29
N ILE A 463 -8.82 -21.52 -12.97
CA ILE A 463 -9.32 -22.55 -13.90
C ILE A 463 -8.35 -22.71 -15.07
N ASP A 464 -7.89 -21.60 -15.67
CA ASP A 464 -6.91 -21.64 -16.77
C ASP A 464 -5.60 -22.30 -16.33
N LEU A 465 -5.15 -22.06 -15.10
CA LEU A 465 -3.97 -22.71 -14.52
C LEU A 465 -4.14 -24.25 -14.47
N GLU A 466 -5.33 -24.72 -14.09
CA GLU A 466 -5.66 -26.15 -14.00
C GLU A 466 -5.83 -26.81 -15.37
N LEU A 467 -6.31 -26.06 -16.36
CA LEU A 467 -6.39 -26.48 -17.77
C LEU A 467 -5.05 -26.38 -18.52
N HIS A 468 -3.96 -26.04 -17.82
CA HIS A 468 -2.61 -25.85 -18.38
C HIS A 468 -2.49 -24.70 -19.39
N ASN A 469 -3.45 -23.77 -19.40
CA ASN A 469 -3.41 -22.53 -20.17
C ASN A 469 -2.58 -21.47 -19.44
N TYR A 470 -1.30 -21.75 -19.20
CA TYR A 470 -0.46 -20.94 -18.32
C TYR A 470 -0.31 -19.48 -18.78
N ASP A 471 -0.23 -19.24 -20.08
CA ASP A 471 -0.09 -17.88 -20.63
C ASP A 471 -1.30 -17.00 -20.32
N SER A 472 -2.51 -17.51 -20.60
CA SER A 472 -3.77 -16.83 -20.28
C SER A 472 -3.92 -16.59 -18.77
N ALA A 473 -3.56 -17.58 -17.95
CA ALA A 473 -3.59 -17.42 -16.49
C ALA A 473 -2.62 -16.32 -16.02
N ILE A 474 -1.36 -16.33 -16.48
CA ILE A 474 -0.35 -15.33 -16.10
C ILE A 474 -0.76 -13.93 -16.53
N GLU A 475 -1.29 -13.78 -17.74
CA GLU A 475 -1.78 -12.49 -18.24
C GLU A 475 -2.90 -11.94 -17.35
N THR A 476 -3.89 -12.77 -17.06
CA THR A 476 -5.02 -12.40 -16.20
C THR A 476 -4.55 -12.00 -14.79
N TYR A 477 -3.64 -12.74 -14.17
CA TYR A 477 -3.11 -12.36 -12.85
C TYR A 477 -2.32 -11.03 -12.88
N LYS A 478 -1.58 -10.77 -13.96
CA LYS A 478 -0.85 -9.50 -14.14
C LYS A 478 -1.82 -8.33 -14.31
N GLU A 479 -2.93 -8.52 -15.01
CA GLU A 479 -4.00 -7.52 -15.13
C GLU A 479 -4.56 -7.17 -13.76
N ILE A 480 -4.90 -8.18 -12.96
CA ILE A 480 -5.35 -8.00 -11.57
C ILE A 480 -4.31 -7.24 -10.75
N GLN A 481 -3.02 -7.57 -10.88
CA GLN A 481 -1.96 -6.87 -10.13
C GLN A 481 -1.81 -5.40 -10.54
N ARG A 482 -2.00 -5.07 -11.82
CA ARG A 482 -1.92 -3.68 -12.32
C ARG A 482 -3.03 -2.82 -11.74
N GLU A 483 -4.25 -3.36 -11.69
CA GLU A 483 -5.42 -2.68 -11.14
C GLU A 483 -5.35 -2.60 -9.61
N TYR A 484 -4.92 -3.68 -8.95
CA TYR A 484 -4.83 -3.83 -7.50
C TYR A 484 -3.37 -3.96 -7.05
N ARG A 485 -2.65 -2.82 -7.06
CA ARG A 485 -1.18 -2.68 -6.86
C ARG A 485 -0.55 -3.37 -5.62
N MET A 486 -1.35 -3.88 -4.69
CA MET A 486 -0.90 -4.53 -3.44
C MET A 486 -1.40 -5.98 -3.28
N ASN A 487 -1.88 -6.61 -4.35
CA ASN A 487 -2.36 -7.99 -4.27
C ASN A 487 -1.19 -9.00 -4.26
N LEU A 488 -0.65 -9.28 -3.07
CA LEU A 488 0.42 -10.28 -2.87
C LEU A 488 0.02 -11.66 -3.39
N HIS A 489 -1.25 -12.03 -3.26
CA HIS A 489 -1.74 -13.32 -3.69
C HIS A 489 -1.68 -13.50 -5.21
N ALA A 490 -1.96 -12.43 -5.97
CA ALA A 490 -1.77 -12.45 -7.43
C ALA A 490 -0.29 -12.66 -7.80
N GLN A 491 0.65 -12.04 -7.06
CA GLN A 491 2.08 -12.25 -7.28
C GLN A 491 2.48 -13.72 -7.03
N GLU A 492 2.03 -14.32 -5.93
CA GLU A 492 2.28 -15.73 -5.62
C GLU A 492 1.78 -16.66 -6.73
N LYS A 493 0.58 -16.38 -7.28
CA LYS A 493 0.02 -17.15 -8.40
C LYS A 493 0.78 -16.95 -9.70
N ILE A 494 1.26 -15.74 -10.00
CA ILE A 494 2.12 -15.49 -11.17
C ILE A 494 3.39 -16.31 -11.06
N ASP A 495 4.04 -16.33 -9.90
CA ASP A 495 5.28 -17.07 -9.69
C ASP A 495 5.04 -18.59 -9.78
N ALA A 496 3.93 -19.08 -9.19
CA ALA A 496 3.51 -20.46 -9.31
C ALA A 496 3.19 -20.86 -10.77
N ALA A 497 2.46 -20.03 -11.51
CA ALA A 497 2.11 -20.25 -12.91
C ALA A 497 3.36 -20.25 -13.80
N ASN A 498 4.30 -19.33 -13.57
CA ASN A 498 5.59 -19.31 -14.27
C ASN A 498 6.41 -20.57 -13.96
N LEU A 499 6.39 -21.06 -12.72
CA LEU A 499 7.08 -22.30 -12.35
C LEU A 499 6.44 -23.51 -13.04
N LEU A 500 5.11 -23.61 -13.06
CA LEU A 500 4.38 -24.67 -13.75
C LEU A 500 4.61 -24.63 -15.26
N LYS A 501 4.58 -23.43 -15.85
CA LYS A 501 4.96 -23.19 -17.25
C LYS A 501 6.39 -23.66 -17.54
N LYS A 502 7.37 -23.28 -16.71
CA LYS A 502 8.76 -23.76 -16.86
C LYS A 502 8.85 -25.28 -16.76
N ARG A 503 8.09 -25.89 -15.84
CA ARG A 503 8.03 -27.36 -15.68
C ARG A 503 7.36 -28.04 -16.88
N SER A 504 6.38 -27.42 -17.54
CA SER A 504 5.75 -28.02 -18.73
C SER A 504 6.70 -28.06 -19.94
N PHE A 505 7.65 -27.13 -20.02
CA PHE A 505 8.72 -27.17 -21.01
C PHE A 505 9.90 -28.07 -20.61
N TYR A 506 9.98 -28.49 -19.34
CA TYR A 506 11.10 -29.31 -18.87
C TYR A 506 10.94 -30.76 -19.33
N VAL A 507 11.83 -31.18 -20.22
CA VAL A 507 11.91 -32.54 -20.76
C VAL A 507 12.76 -33.38 -19.81
N ASP A 508 12.19 -34.42 -19.18
CA ASP A 508 12.99 -35.32 -18.35
C ASP A 508 13.80 -36.31 -19.20
N HIS A 509 15.05 -35.96 -19.50
CA HIS A 509 15.95 -36.79 -20.30
C HIS A 509 16.20 -38.19 -19.71
N TYR A 510 16.20 -38.35 -18.38
CA TYR A 510 16.41 -39.66 -17.76
C TYR A 510 15.22 -40.59 -18.04
N ALA A 511 14.00 -40.05 -17.96
CA ALA A 511 12.77 -40.79 -18.24
C ALA A 511 12.73 -41.33 -19.67
N PHE A 512 13.17 -40.56 -20.68
CA PHE A 512 13.22 -41.02 -22.07
C PHE A 512 14.18 -42.19 -22.31
N LEU A 513 15.23 -42.31 -21.49
CA LEU A 513 16.14 -43.46 -21.54
C LEU A 513 15.72 -44.59 -20.58
N GLY A 514 14.62 -44.44 -19.84
CA GLY A 514 14.18 -45.41 -18.83
C GLY A 514 15.11 -45.49 -17.62
N LEU A 515 15.82 -44.40 -17.31
CA LEU A 515 16.74 -44.28 -16.18
C LEU A 515 16.06 -43.54 -15.03
N ILE A 516 16.33 -43.96 -13.79
CA ILE A 516 15.82 -43.28 -12.59
C ILE A 516 16.82 -42.21 -12.20
N ARG A 517 16.33 -40.97 -12.04
CA ARG A 517 17.10 -39.85 -11.49
C ARG A 517 17.18 -39.98 -9.96
N ASP A 518 18.07 -40.83 -9.47
CA ASP A 518 18.32 -40.95 -8.03
C ASP A 518 19.49 -40.05 -7.61
N ARG A 519 19.26 -39.16 -6.64
CA ARG A 519 20.23 -38.14 -6.17
C ARG A 519 21.46 -38.74 -5.48
N GLY A 520 21.45 -40.03 -5.16
CA GLY A 520 22.56 -40.75 -4.54
C GLY A 520 23.39 -41.64 -5.46
N LEU A 521 22.91 -41.96 -6.68
CA LEU A 521 23.58 -42.88 -7.61
C LEU A 521 24.02 -42.12 -8.86
N GLN A 522 25.32 -41.89 -9.03
CA GLN A 522 25.83 -41.29 -10.27
C GLN A 522 25.59 -42.25 -11.44
N THR A 523 24.65 -41.91 -12.32
CA THR A 523 24.46 -42.64 -13.58
C THR A 523 25.72 -42.51 -14.42
N THR A 524 26.41 -43.62 -14.68
CA THR A 524 27.66 -43.60 -15.46
C THR A 524 27.35 -43.48 -16.96
N VAL A 525 28.28 -42.90 -17.73
CA VAL A 525 28.16 -42.77 -19.20
C VAL A 525 27.90 -44.13 -19.87
N GLN A 526 28.45 -45.21 -19.31
CA GLN A 526 28.22 -46.58 -19.80
C GLN A 526 26.73 -46.98 -19.68
N GLN A 527 26.10 -46.70 -18.53
CA GLN A 527 24.68 -46.98 -18.30
C GLN A 527 23.76 -46.17 -19.24
N VAL A 528 24.11 -44.91 -19.49
CA VAL A 528 23.40 -44.05 -20.46
C VAL A 528 23.47 -44.63 -21.87
N LYS A 529 24.65 -45.09 -22.30
CA LYS A 529 24.86 -45.74 -23.61
C LYS A 529 24.08 -47.04 -23.76
N ASP A 530 24.07 -47.87 -22.73
CA ASP A 530 23.37 -49.15 -22.76
C ASP A 530 21.85 -48.96 -22.76
N ALA A 531 21.34 -48.00 -21.98
CA ALA A 531 19.95 -47.60 -21.98
C ALA A 531 19.51 -47.05 -23.34
N TYR A 532 20.29 -46.14 -23.93
CA TYR A 532 20.04 -45.61 -25.27
C TYR A 532 19.93 -46.71 -26.34
N ARG A 533 20.87 -47.66 -26.37
CA ARG A 533 20.83 -48.81 -27.31
C ARG A 533 19.59 -49.69 -27.11
N LYS A 534 19.07 -49.80 -25.88
CA LYS A 534 17.87 -50.56 -25.57
C LYS A 534 16.63 -49.85 -26.12
N VAL A 535 16.49 -48.56 -25.84
CA VAL A 535 15.32 -47.77 -26.23
C VAL A 535 15.28 -47.49 -27.74
N VAL A 536 16.43 -47.23 -28.38
CA VAL A 536 16.55 -47.10 -29.85
C VAL A 536 16.08 -48.36 -30.57
N ARG A 537 16.49 -49.55 -30.11
CA ARG A 537 16.02 -50.82 -30.70
C ARG A 537 14.51 -50.98 -30.58
N HIS A 538 13.89 -50.41 -29.55
CA HIS A 538 12.45 -50.47 -29.39
C HIS A 538 11.74 -49.51 -30.37
N TRP A 539 12.21 -48.26 -30.44
CA TRP A 539 11.56 -47.15 -31.17
C TRP A 539 12.12 -46.88 -32.57
N HIS A 540 12.95 -47.75 -33.14
CA HIS A 540 13.47 -47.58 -34.49
C HIS A 540 12.32 -47.57 -35.52
N PRO A 541 12.22 -46.56 -36.42
CA PRO A 541 11.08 -46.40 -37.33
C PRO A 541 10.90 -47.60 -38.27
N ASP A 542 11.98 -48.33 -38.60
CA ASP A 542 11.91 -49.57 -39.41
C ASP A 542 11.12 -50.71 -38.76
N ARG A 543 10.83 -50.64 -37.44
CA ARG A 543 10.00 -51.64 -36.76
C ARG A 543 8.50 -51.39 -36.93
N PHE A 544 8.10 -50.20 -37.36
CA PHE A 544 6.70 -49.80 -37.45
C PHE A 544 6.28 -49.69 -38.92
N ARG A 545 5.35 -50.56 -39.33
CA ARG A 545 4.79 -50.57 -40.69
C ARG A 545 3.61 -49.60 -40.85
N ASP A 546 2.87 -49.34 -39.78
CA ASP A 546 1.74 -48.41 -39.77
C ASP A 546 2.24 -46.95 -39.89
N PRO A 547 1.71 -46.13 -40.81
CA PRO A 547 2.18 -44.76 -41.02
C PRO A 547 2.09 -43.87 -39.76
N GLU A 548 1.03 -44.03 -38.96
CA GLU A 548 0.85 -43.24 -37.73
C GLU A 548 1.83 -43.65 -36.63
N LYS A 549 2.01 -44.97 -36.42
CA LYS A 549 3.00 -45.48 -35.45
C LYS A 549 4.43 -45.20 -35.88
N LYS A 550 4.69 -45.15 -37.19
CA LYS A 550 6.00 -44.74 -37.72
C LYS A 550 6.28 -43.26 -37.41
N LYS A 551 5.29 -42.38 -37.60
CA LYS A 551 5.39 -40.96 -37.18
C LYS A 551 5.57 -40.80 -35.67
N GLU A 552 4.91 -41.65 -34.87
CA GLU A 552 5.10 -41.68 -33.41
C GLU A 552 6.50 -42.16 -33.03
N ALA A 553 6.99 -43.22 -33.67
CA ALA A 553 8.35 -43.72 -33.47
C ALA A 553 9.41 -42.69 -33.88
N GLU A 554 9.22 -41.97 -34.99
CA GLU A 554 10.08 -40.84 -35.39
C GLU A 554 10.04 -39.69 -34.38
N ARG A 555 8.89 -39.42 -33.74
CA ARG A 555 8.81 -38.46 -32.62
C ARG A 555 9.59 -38.94 -31.41
N MET A 556 9.36 -40.17 -30.96
CA MET A 556 10.06 -40.76 -29.81
C MET A 556 11.56 -40.84 -30.03
N MET A 557 12.00 -41.24 -31.22
CA MET A 557 13.41 -41.32 -31.59
C MET A 557 14.11 -39.96 -31.53
N ARG A 558 13.42 -38.87 -31.89
CA ARG A 558 13.96 -37.50 -31.71
C ARG A 558 14.19 -37.17 -30.23
N TYR A 559 13.24 -37.50 -29.35
CA TYR A 559 13.41 -37.28 -27.90
C TYR A 559 14.51 -38.15 -27.28
N ILE A 560 14.61 -39.41 -27.71
CA ILE A 560 15.65 -40.35 -27.25
C ILE A 560 17.05 -39.85 -27.65
N ASN A 561 17.20 -39.35 -28.88
CA ASN A 561 18.47 -38.78 -29.35
C ASN A 561 18.84 -37.51 -28.58
N ALA A 562 17.87 -36.62 -28.34
CA ALA A 562 18.05 -35.43 -27.52
C ALA A 562 18.48 -35.76 -26.09
N ALA A 563 17.81 -36.74 -25.45
CA ALA A 563 18.15 -37.20 -24.12
C ALA A 563 19.57 -37.79 -24.05
N TYR A 564 19.97 -38.55 -25.08
CA TYR A 564 21.31 -39.10 -25.17
C TYR A 564 22.38 -38.03 -25.37
N ASP A 565 22.15 -37.00 -26.20
CA ASP A 565 23.11 -35.89 -26.37
C ASP A 565 23.41 -35.17 -25.05
N VAL A 566 22.37 -34.90 -24.25
CA VAL A 566 22.52 -34.22 -22.95
C VAL A 566 23.17 -35.13 -21.92
N LEU A 567 22.74 -36.40 -21.81
CA LEU A 567 23.18 -37.29 -20.72
C LEU A 567 24.51 -38.02 -21.00
N SER A 568 24.93 -38.11 -22.26
CA SER A 568 26.19 -38.79 -22.63
C SER A 568 27.43 -37.90 -22.48
N ASP A 569 27.27 -36.58 -22.56
CA ASP A 569 28.31 -35.60 -22.28
C ASP A 569 28.28 -35.22 -20.79
N GLN A 570 29.40 -35.44 -20.09
CA GLN A 570 29.52 -35.16 -18.67
C GLN A 570 29.20 -33.69 -18.34
N ARG A 571 29.61 -32.73 -19.18
CA ARG A 571 29.39 -31.31 -18.92
C ARG A 571 27.92 -30.92 -19.11
N LYS A 572 27.28 -31.36 -20.20
CA LYS A 572 25.85 -31.10 -20.45
C LYS A 572 24.98 -31.77 -19.39
N LYS A 573 25.36 -32.99 -18.99
CA LYS A 573 24.72 -33.72 -17.89
C LYS A 573 24.84 -32.96 -16.58
N ASP A 574 26.04 -32.49 -16.22
CA ASP A 574 26.25 -31.75 -14.97
C ASP A 574 25.44 -30.44 -14.95
N LEU A 575 25.34 -29.72 -16.08
CA LEU A 575 24.49 -28.53 -16.22
C LEU A 575 23.00 -28.88 -16.05
N TYR A 576 22.54 -29.92 -16.73
CA TYR A 576 21.16 -30.42 -16.63
C TYR A 576 20.82 -30.89 -15.20
N ASP A 577 21.73 -31.61 -14.55
CA ASP A 577 21.58 -32.08 -13.17
C ASP A 577 21.53 -30.92 -12.18
N GLN A 578 22.23 -29.80 -12.47
CA GLN A 578 22.17 -28.54 -11.73
C GLN A 578 20.94 -27.67 -12.06
N GLY A 579 20.07 -28.11 -12.99
CA GLY A 579 18.89 -27.35 -13.42
C GLY A 579 19.22 -26.14 -14.30
N LYS A 580 20.41 -26.12 -14.90
CA LYS A 580 20.82 -25.13 -15.91
C LYS A 580 20.54 -25.68 -17.30
N ASP A 581 20.30 -24.78 -18.24
CA ASP A 581 20.09 -25.15 -19.65
C ASP A 581 21.41 -25.63 -20.27
N PRO A 582 21.50 -26.90 -20.72
CA PRO A 582 22.72 -27.46 -21.30
C PRO A 582 23.09 -26.84 -22.67
N TYR A 583 22.22 -26.04 -23.29
CA TYR A 583 22.45 -25.40 -24.59
C TYR A 583 22.68 -23.88 -24.50
N ASN A 584 22.73 -23.29 -23.29
CA ASN A 584 22.87 -21.85 -23.14
C ASN A 584 24.24 -21.33 -23.66
N PRO A 585 24.27 -20.46 -24.68
CA PRO A 585 25.51 -19.99 -25.31
C PRO A 585 26.40 -19.14 -24.40
N ASN A 586 25.87 -18.62 -23.27
CA ASN A 586 26.63 -17.81 -22.33
C ASN A 586 27.61 -18.61 -21.44
N ASP A 587 27.51 -19.94 -21.40
CA ASP A 587 28.38 -20.79 -20.57
C ASP A 587 29.55 -21.46 -21.35
N GLY A 588 29.82 -21.08 -22.62
CA GLY A 588 31.07 -21.40 -23.34
C GLY A 588 31.03 -22.61 -24.30
N LYS A 589 31.03 -22.30 -25.61
CA LYS A 589 31.03 -23.09 -26.87
C LYS A 589 32.16 -24.16 -27.04
N PRO A 590 32.09 -25.14 -28.00
CA PRO A 590 31.57 -25.07 -29.40
C PRO A 590 30.37 -25.99 -29.70
N GLU A 591 29.31 -25.53 -30.39
CA GLU A 591 29.10 -25.31 -31.85
C GLU A 591 28.96 -26.60 -32.69
N GLU A 592 27.71 -26.94 -33.07
CA GLU A 592 27.27 -27.54 -34.37
C GLU A 592 25.85 -28.22 -34.38
N PHE A 593 25.00 -28.05 -33.36
CA PHE A 593 23.62 -28.62 -33.40
C PHE A 593 22.49 -27.70 -32.91
N SER A 594 22.77 -26.43 -32.59
CA SER A 594 21.79 -25.52 -31.96
C SER A 594 20.67 -25.06 -32.89
N ASP A 595 20.94 -24.88 -34.18
CA ASP A 595 20.04 -24.13 -35.07
C ASP A 595 18.83 -24.94 -35.57
N ARG A 596 18.72 -26.22 -35.19
CA ARG A 596 17.51 -27.05 -35.42
C ARG A 596 16.68 -27.31 -34.17
N PHE A 597 17.17 -26.92 -32.99
CA PHE A 597 16.56 -27.29 -31.72
C PHE A 597 15.57 -26.22 -31.23
N GLU A 598 15.84 -24.93 -31.45
CA GLU A 598 14.91 -23.84 -31.11
C GLU A 598 13.64 -23.85 -32.00
N ASP A 599 13.76 -24.12 -33.30
CA ASP A 599 12.60 -24.26 -34.20
C ASP A 599 11.72 -25.49 -33.88
N PHE A 600 12.27 -26.49 -33.19
CA PHE A 600 11.58 -27.73 -32.85
C PHE A 600 10.63 -27.59 -31.66
N PHE A 601 10.96 -26.72 -30.69
CA PHE A 601 10.13 -26.45 -29.51
C PHE A 601 9.30 -25.17 -29.61
N SER A 602 9.55 -24.32 -30.62
CA SER A 602 8.85 -23.04 -30.83
C SER A 602 7.59 -23.13 -31.69
N ASN A 603 7.21 -24.32 -32.18
CA ASN A 603 6.05 -24.50 -33.05
C ASN A 603 4.76 -24.84 -32.25
N PRO A 604 3.79 -23.92 -32.12
CA PRO A 604 2.62 -24.09 -31.25
C PRO A 604 1.62 -25.15 -31.74
N ASP A 605 1.64 -25.53 -33.02
CA ASP A 605 0.75 -26.54 -33.59
C ASP A 605 1.00 -27.97 -33.06
N PHE A 606 2.08 -28.19 -32.31
CA PHE A 606 2.44 -29.50 -31.77
C PHE A 606 1.74 -29.88 -30.46
N PHE A 607 1.31 -28.88 -29.67
CA PHE A 607 0.71 -29.10 -28.34
C PHE A 607 -0.82 -29.28 -28.36
N ILE A 608 -1.47 -29.08 -29.51
CA ILE A 608 -2.94 -29.00 -29.59
C ILE A 608 -3.62 -30.38 -29.56
N ASN A 609 -2.93 -31.48 -29.85
CA ASN A 609 -3.60 -32.78 -30.09
C ASN A 609 -3.46 -33.87 -29.01
N ASN A 610 -2.79 -33.63 -27.87
CA ASN A 610 -2.63 -34.64 -26.81
C ASN A 610 -3.11 -34.20 -25.41
N ASN A 611 -3.99 -33.20 -25.31
CA ASN A 611 -4.47 -32.59 -24.06
C ASN A 611 -5.43 -33.46 -23.21
N ARG A 612 -5.06 -34.71 -22.88
CA ARG A 612 -5.80 -35.51 -21.88
C ARG A 612 -4.96 -36.09 -20.76
N ASP A 613 -3.65 -36.15 -20.92
CA ASP A 613 -2.76 -36.66 -19.89
C ASP A 613 -1.75 -35.56 -19.55
N GLY A 614 -1.53 -35.31 -18.26
CA GLY A 614 -0.64 -34.25 -17.74
C GLY A 614 0.83 -34.40 -18.16
N PRO A 615 1.81 -33.90 -17.38
CA PRO A 615 3.22 -33.98 -17.78
C PRO A 615 3.55 -35.42 -18.15
N LEU A 616 3.98 -35.62 -19.40
CA LEU A 616 4.17 -36.91 -20.06
C LEU A 616 4.99 -37.86 -19.19
N HIS A 617 4.31 -38.56 -18.27
CA HIS A 617 4.81 -39.74 -17.59
C HIS A 617 4.71 -40.86 -18.62
N ILE A 618 5.65 -40.87 -19.56
CA ILE A 618 5.83 -42.01 -20.44
C ILE A 618 6.36 -43.13 -19.55
N GLN A 619 5.46 -43.96 -19.03
CA GLN A 619 5.84 -45.27 -18.52
C GLN A 619 6.33 -46.07 -19.74
N ILE A 620 7.63 -45.99 -20.00
CA ILE A 620 8.30 -46.93 -20.89
C ILE A 620 8.26 -48.26 -20.14
N HIS A 621 7.23 -49.07 -20.38
CA HIS A 621 7.26 -50.48 -20.02
C HIS A 621 8.34 -51.14 -20.87
N VAL A 622 9.51 -51.29 -20.25
CA VAL A 622 10.69 -51.93 -20.83
C VAL A 622 10.60 -53.44 -20.73
#